data_AF-A0A139HWI4-F1
#
_entry.id   AF-A0A139HWI4-F1
#
_cell.length_a   1.000
_cell.length_b   1.000
_cell.length_c   1.000
_cell.angle_alpha   90.00
_cell.angle_beta   90.00
_cell.angle_gamma   90.00
#
_symmetry.space_group_name_H-M   'P 1'
#
loop_
_entity.id
_entity.type
_entity.pdbx_description
1 polymer ?
#
loop_
_entity_poly.entity_id
_entity_poly.type
_entity_poly.pdbx_seq_one_letter_code
_entity_poly.pdbx_strand_id
1 'polypeptide(L)'
;MYIAAYSAFLRWRLLVNFLSRCFSNFVIMTFSSMPKIPKKAQTEGSTTFDPDKFFQAWQKEEITAPYDNDFRKFIIKAFGLSSRDTYAYRAIAEVTLLQAQTYIEFGAQNGLHGWYRDSEGQLRTAPNATDIAAYTDIFRPTSNTSKALTALASNAKKETIRADVAKHLQSLYAPPDPSLKLVVNKSKTHVNPSFDVWAWSNQNLEWAGPEESTVNIKISHAILPVLYHHFGCVTPSYEALSYIQQVARGRTILDVGSGNGYWAYMLRRFENNPKKALKVVAVDNGLSEWRTIWIDDTIEADGYKWLQQNQGGKDGVLLLVYPMVGEDFTSKMIKAYTDVLVAEGTTIIAAGSQNANGYTAFANETIDAWMAREMPSWGKTLQIPLPSFAAKDEALFIFEKTDTNNGQA
;
A
#
# COMPACT_ATOMS: atom_id res chain seq x y z
N MET A 1 -34.75 -10.48 33.45
CA MET A 1 -35.55 -10.27 32.22
C MET A 1 -35.36 -8.91 31.55
N TYR A 2 -35.00 -7.82 32.24
CA TYR A 2 -34.86 -6.48 31.63
C TYR A 2 -33.52 -6.18 30.92
N ILE A 3 -32.45 -6.97 31.14
CA ILE A 3 -31.12 -6.71 30.57
C ILE A 3 -30.99 -7.25 29.11
N ALA A 4 -31.70 -8.34 28.78
CA ALA A 4 -31.66 -8.93 27.44
C ALA A 4 -32.37 -8.06 26.38
N ALA A 5 -33.45 -7.36 26.78
CA ALA A 5 -34.20 -6.48 25.89
C ALA A 5 -33.40 -5.20 25.52
N TYR A 6 -32.55 -4.70 26.42
CA TYR A 6 -31.74 -3.50 26.17
C TYR A 6 -30.58 -3.76 25.19
N SER A 7 -29.97 -4.95 25.27
CA SER A 7 -28.93 -5.40 24.33
C SER A 7 -29.47 -5.63 22.92
N ALA A 8 -30.67 -6.20 22.80
CA ALA A 8 -31.34 -6.37 21.51
C ALA A 8 -31.74 -5.02 20.87
N PHE A 9 -32.17 -4.05 21.69
CA PHE A 9 -32.54 -2.72 21.22
C PHE A 9 -31.33 -1.90 20.72
N LEU A 10 -30.17 -2.00 21.38
CA LEU A 10 -28.93 -1.37 20.90
C LEU A 10 -28.40 -2.01 19.60
N ARG A 11 -28.48 -3.34 19.47
CA ARG A 11 -28.10 -4.04 18.23
C ARG A 11 -29.02 -3.69 17.06
N TRP A 12 -30.33 -3.56 17.29
CA TRP A 12 -31.28 -3.11 16.27
C TRP A 12 -31.03 -1.66 15.84
N ARG A 13 -30.72 -0.76 16.78
CA ARG A 13 -30.45 0.66 16.48
C ARG A 13 -29.14 0.86 15.70
N LEU A 14 -28.12 0.04 15.95
CA LEU A 14 -26.88 0.02 15.15
C LEU A 14 -27.11 -0.57 13.75
N LEU A 15 -27.95 -1.62 13.63
CA LEU A 15 -28.27 -2.24 12.34
C LEU A 15 -29.13 -1.32 11.45
N VAL A 16 -30.09 -0.58 12.03
CA VAL A 16 -30.94 0.38 11.30
C VAL A 16 -30.13 1.62 10.87
N ASN A 17 -29.18 2.10 11.69
CA ASN A 17 -28.27 3.17 11.28
C ASN A 17 -27.26 2.71 10.20
N PHE A 18 -26.87 1.43 10.20
CA PHE A 18 -26.02 0.83 9.18
C PHE A 18 -26.78 0.67 7.85
N LEU A 19 -28.00 0.12 7.88
CA LEU A 19 -28.83 -0.08 6.68
C LEU A 19 -29.37 1.23 6.09
N SER A 20 -29.69 2.23 6.92
CA SER A 20 -30.12 3.55 6.43
C SER A 20 -28.98 4.35 5.79
N ARG A 21 -27.71 4.02 6.07
CA ARG A 21 -26.53 4.58 5.38
C ARG A 21 -26.17 3.82 4.09
N CYS A 22 -26.63 2.59 3.92
CA CYS A 22 -26.42 1.82 2.69
C CYS A 22 -27.35 2.22 1.53
N PHE A 23 -28.43 2.98 1.78
CA PHE A 23 -29.44 3.33 0.76
C PHE A 23 -29.65 4.84 0.54
N SER A 24 -28.79 5.70 1.07
CA SER A 24 -28.94 7.15 0.92
C SER A 24 -27.61 7.86 0.73
N ASN A 25 -27.00 7.64 -0.43
CA ASN A 25 -25.96 8.51 -0.98
C ASN A 25 -26.15 8.62 -2.50
N PHE A 26 -27.34 9.03 -2.92
CA PHE A 26 -27.47 9.80 -4.18
C PHE A 26 -27.35 11.27 -3.79
N VAL A 27 -26.12 11.71 -3.54
CA VAL A 27 -25.82 13.14 -3.47
C VAL A 27 -25.86 13.63 -4.91
N ILE A 28 -26.86 14.46 -5.21
CA ILE A 28 -26.81 15.34 -6.37
C ILE A 28 -25.56 16.21 -6.17
N MET A 29 -24.48 15.87 -6.88
CA MET A 29 -23.28 16.69 -6.94
C MET A 29 -23.67 18.02 -7.60
N THR A 30 -23.95 19.01 -6.76
CA THR A 30 -23.78 20.40 -7.16
C THR A 30 -22.30 20.57 -7.54
N PHE A 31 -22.02 21.29 -8.63
CA PHE A 31 -20.67 21.60 -9.13
C PHE A 31 -19.88 22.42 -8.10
N SER A 32 -19.48 21.80 -6.99
CA SER A 32 -18.42 22.27 -6.12
C SER A 32 -17.12 21.95 -6.83
N SER A 33 -16.27 22.95 -7.06
CA SER A 33 -14.94 22.77 -7.65
C SER A 33 -14.22 21.62 -6.96
N MET A 34 -13.76 20.63 -7.73
CA MET A 34 -12.92 19.56 -7.21
C MET A 34 -11.72 20.18 -6.46
N PRO A 35 -11.34 19.65 -5.29
CA PRO A 35 -10.19 20.17 -4.55
C PRO A 35 -8.95 20.04 -5.43
N LYS A 36 -8.29 21.17 -5.70
CA LYS A 36 -7.07 21.19 -6.52
C LYS A 36 -5.94 20.51 -5.78
N ILE A 37 -5.12 19.76 -6.53
CA ILE A 37 -3.91 19.18 -5.95
C ILE A 37 -2.94 20.32 -5.60
N PRO A 38 -2.44 20.39 -4.35
CA PRO A 38 -1.46 21.39 -3.96
C PRO A 38 -0.25 21.42 -4.90
N LYS A 39 0.15 22.61 -5.34
CA LYS A 39 1.35 22.83 -6.19
C LYS A 39 2.63 23.04 -5.37
N LYS A 40 2.65 22.48 -4.17
CA LYS A 40 3.80 22.45 -3.27
C LYS A 40 3.71 21.20 -2.40
N ALA A 41 4.86 20.58 -2.11
CA ALA A 41 4.93 19.56 -1.08
C ALA A 41 4.57 20.20 0.27
N GLN A 42 3.60 19.63 0.97
CA GLN A 42 3.08 20.21 2.22
C GLN A 42 2.32 19.16 3.03
N THR A 43 2.14 19.44 4.32
CA THR A 43 1.10 18.80 5.13
C THR A 43 0.07 19.84 5.54
N GLU A 44 -1.21 19.55 5.37
CA GLU A 44 -2.28 20.44 5.79
C GLU A 44 -2.27 20.67 7.31
N GLY A 45 -2.32 21.94 7.69
CA GLY A 45 -2.19 22.38 9.08
C GLY A 45 -0.75 22.42 9.60
N SER A 46 0.24 22.06 8.78
CA SER A 46 1.66 22.22 9.11
C SER A 46 2.19 23.56 8.60
N THR A 47 3.11 24.15 9.37
CA THR A 47 3.86 25.35 8.95
C THR A 47 5.31 25.04 8.59
N THR A 48 5.77 23.81 8.82
CA THR A 48 7.20 23.46 8.77
C THR A 48 7.50 22.19 7.98
N PHE A 49 6.49 21.43 7.52
CA PHE A 49 6.72 20.20 6.78
C PHE A 49 7.46 20.46 5.46
N ASP A 50 8.51 19.69 5.25
CA ASP A 50 9.34 19.67 4.05
C ASP A 50 9.85 18.23 3.90
N PRO A 51 9.61 17.56 2.76
CA PRO A 51 9.99 16.16 2.56
C PRO A 51 11.48 15.88 2.77
N ASP A 52 12.36 16.77 2.31
CA ASP A 52 13.81 16.57 2.38
C ASP A 52 14.30 16.72 3.81
N LYS A 53 13.84 17.76 4.52
CA LYS A 53 14.15 17.96 5.94
C LYS A 53 13.59 16.81 6.79
N PHE A 54 12.42 16.30 6.47
CA PHE A 54 11.83 15.13 7.14
C PHE A 54 12.77 13.92 7.04
N PHE A 55 13.24 13.58 5.84
CA PHE A 55 14.16 12.46 5.64
C PHE A 55 15.54 12.70 6.26
N GLN A 56 16.04 13.94 6.24
CA GLN A 56 17.29 14.29 6.92
C GLN A 56 17.17 14.13 8.44
N ALA A 57 16.08 14.59 9.04
CA ALA A 57 15.80 14.43 10.47
C ALA A 57 15.66 12.95 10.84
N TRP A 58 15.05 12.13 9.97
CA TRP A 58 14.97 10.67 10.15
C TRP A 58 16.36 10.01 10.12
N GLN A 59 17.20 10.38 9.14
CA GLN A 59 18.55 9.84 9.01
C GLN A 59 19.46 10.22 10.20
N LYS A 60 19.18 11.36 10.84
CA LYS A 60 19.87 11.82 12.06
C LYS A 60 19.23 11.31 13.35
N GLU A 61 18.17 10.49 13.25
CA GLU A 61 17.42 9.96 14.40
C GLU A 61 16.75 11.04 15.27
N GLU A 62 16.54 12.25 14.75
CA GLU A 62 15.82 13.34 15.43
C GLU A 62 14.29 13.06 15.48
N ILE A 63 13.83 12.29 14.50
CA ILE A 63 12.49 11.70 14.41
C ILE A 63 12.68 10.20 14.20
N THR A 64 11.95 9.39 14.96
CA THR A 64 11.95 7.92 14.86
C THR A 64 10.50 7.44 14.85
N ALA A 65 10.29 6.15 14.53
CA ALA A 65 8.99 5.52 14.76
C ALA A 65 8.56 5.65 16.24
N PRO A 66 7.26 5.56 16.56
CA PRO A 66 6.73 5.80 17.92
C PRO A 66 7.01 4.65 18.88
N TYR A 67 8.30 4.40 19.18
CA TYR A 67 8.72 3.35 20.10
C TYR A 67 8.28 3.58 21.56
N ASP A 68 7.84 4.81 21.90
CA ASP A 68 7.16 5.13 23.16
C ASP A 68 5.65 4.82 23.14
N ASN A 69 5.16 4.27 22.03
CA ASN A 69 3.75 3.98 21.72
C ASN A 69 2.82 5.21 21.76
N ASP A 70 3.38 6.42 21.67
CA ASP A 70 2.60 7.66 21.51
C ASP A 70 2.54 8.04 20.02
N PHE A 71 1.69 7.34 19.29
CA PHE A 71 1.46 7.54 17.86
C PHE A 71 0.99 8.95 17.54
N ARG A 72 0.11 9.52 18.38
CA ARG A 72 -0.38 10.89 18.22
C ARG A 72 0.74 11.91 18.32
N LYS A 73 1.56 11.84 19.37
CA LYS A 73 2.73 12.72 19.54
C LYS A 73 3.70 12.56 18.38
N PHE A 74 3.92 11.33 17.92
CA PHE A 74 4.75 11.06 16.74
C PHE A 74 4.22 11.79 15.51
N ILE A 75 2.95 11.61 15.12
CA ILE A 75 2.40 12.27 13.93
C ILE A 75 2.45 13.80 14.06
N ILE A 76 2.12 14.34 15.24
CA ILE A 76 2.18 15.78 15.50
C ILE A 76 3.60 16.31 15.32
N LYS A 77 4.60 15.67 15.94
CA LYS A 77 6.01 16.09 15.86
C LYS A 77 6.56 15.92 14.45
N ALA A 78 6.36 14.74 13.85
CA ALA A 78 6.95 14.36 12.59
C ALA A 78 6.45 15.23 11.43
N PHE A 79 5.18 15.61 11.45
CA PHE A 79 4.57 16.43 10.38
C PHE A 79 4.36 17.90 10.78
N GLY A 80 4.87 18.33 11.94
CA GLY A 80 4.80 19.74 12.38
C GLY A 80 3.37 20.24 12.58
N LEU A 81 2.49 19.41 13.14
CA LEU A 81 1.08 19.74 13.36
C LEU A 81 0.84 20.42 14.71
N SER A 82 -0.36 20.99 14.86
CA SER A 82 -0.82 21.53 16.14
C SER A 82 -1.00 20.42 17.19
N SER A 83 -0.65 20.71 18.45
CA SER A 83 -0.98 19.82 19.57
C SER A 83 -2.49 19.68 19.83
N ARG A 84 -3.32 20.55 19.24
CA ARG A 84 -4.78 20.52 19.27
C ARG A 84 -5.39 20.12 17.93
N ASP A 85 -4.64 19.40 17.10
CA ASP A 85 -5.10 18.99 15.79
C ASP A 85 -6.40 18.14 15.87
N THR A 86 -7.37 18.49 15.03
CA THR A 86 -8.69 17.84 14.93
C THR A 86 -9.00 17.39 13.51
N TYR A 87 -8.01 17.28 12.64
CA TYR A 87 -8.23 16.83 11.26
C TYR A 87 -8.84 15.43 11.25
N ALA A 88 -9.81 15.23 10.37
CA ALA A 88 -10.50 13.96 10.18
C ALA A 88 -9.88 13.22 9.00
N TYR A 89 -9.14 12.16 9.30
CA TYR A 89 -8.53 11.28 8.31
C TYR A 89 -9.59 10.34 7.74
N ARG A 90 -9.76 10.34 6.42
CA ARG A 90 -10.85 9.64 5.73
C ARG A 90 -10.29 8.57 4.81
N ALA A 91 -10.72 7.34 5.04
CA ALA A 91 -10.59 6.24 4.08
C ALA A 91 -11.95 5.52 4.01
N ILE A 92 -12.00 4.22 4.27
CA ILE A 92 -13.27 3.49 4.49
C ILE A 92 -13.94 3.98 5.79
N ALA A 93 -13.14 4.33 6.80
CA ALA A 93 -13.58 4.93 8.05
C ALA A 93 -13.00 6.35 8.21
N GLU A 94 -13.63 7.15 9.06
CA GLU A 94 -13.15 8.47 9.46
C GLU A 94 -12.60 8.41 10.90
N VAL A 95 -11.42 9.01 11.14
CA VAL A 95 -10.76 9.00 12.44
C VAL A 95 -9.93 10.27 12.65
N THR A 96 -9.83 10.74 13.89
CA THR A 96 -8.89 11.81 14.30
C THR A 96 -7.63 11.21 14.95
N LEU A 97 -6.55 11.97 15.08
CA LEU A 97 -5.34 11.47 15.77
C LEU A 97 -5.62 11.02 17.21
N LEU A 98 -6.49 11.73 17.93
CA LEU A 98 -6.88 11.35 19.29
C LEU A 98 -7.61 10.01 19.30
N GLN A 99 -8.58 9.82 18.40
CA GLN A 99 -9.29 8.56 18.30
C GLN A 99 -8.35 7.40 17.93
N ALA A 100 -7.47 7.59 16.95
CA ALA A 100 -6.50 6.57 16.54
C ALA A 100 -5.57 6.16 17.70
N GLN A 101 -5.08 7.12 18.48
CA GLN A 101 -4.30 6.85 19.70
C GLN A 101 -5.12 6.12 20.76
N THR A 102 -6.37 6.52 20.98
CA THR A 102 -7.27 5.81 21.90
C THR A 102 -7.42 4.34 21.50
N TYR A 103 -7.62 4.04 20.21
CA TYR A 103 -7.71 2.64 19.74
C TYR A 103 -6.41 1.85 19.97
N ILE A 104 -5.23 2.48 19.79
CA ILE A 104 -3.93 1.87 20.14
C ILE A 104 -3.89 1.52 21.63
N GLU A 105 -4.32 2.43 22.50
CA GLU A 105 -4.32 2.23 23.97
C GLU A 105 -5.30 1.14 24.42
N PHE A 106 -6.39 0.93 23.68
CA PHE A 106 -7.30 -0.20 23.93
C PHE A 106 -6.65 -1.56 23.59
N GLY A 107 -5.69 -1.60 22.66
CA GLY A 107 -5.02 -2.83 22.23
C GLY A 107 -6.01 -3.91 21.78
N ALA A 108 -5.75 -5.17 22.15
CA ALA A 108 -6.58 -6.31 21.72
C ALA A 108 -8.00 -6.36 22.34
N GLN A 109 -8.35 -5.43 23.22
CA GLN A 109 -9.65 -5.43 23.91
C GLN A 109 -10.81 -5.47 22.90
N ASN A 110 -11.86 -6.22 23.24
CA ASN A 110 -13.06 -6.39 22.40
C ASN A 110 -12.77 -6.88 20.96
N GLY A 111 -11.64 -7.55 20.74
CA GLY A 111 -11.28 -8.13 19.44
C GLY A 111 -10.76 -7.12 18.42
N LEU A 112 -10.28 -5.95 18.86
CA LEU A 112 -9.69 -4.94 17.97
C LEU A 112 -8.42 -5.44 17.25
N HIS A 113 -7.71 -6.40 17.83
CA HIS A 113 -6.57 -7.12 17.21
C HIS A 113 -6.96 -8.54 16.76
N GLY A 114 -8.25 -8.76 16.48
CA GLY A 114 -8.80 -10.07 16.18
C GLY A 114 -8.48 -10.61 14.79
N TRP A 115 -7.20 -10.60 14.39
CA TRP A 115 -6.74 -10.85 13.02
C TRP A 115 -6.77 -12.31 12.61
N TYR A 116 -6.40 -13.20 13.53
CA TYR A 116 -6.15 -14.62 13.21
C TYR A 116 -7.24 -15.48 13.82
N ARG A 117 -7.88 -16.31 12.98
CA ARG A 117 -8.94 -17.22 13.40
C ARG A 117 -8.65 -18.62 12.92
N ASP A 118 -9.01 -19.62 13.72
CA ASP A 118 -8.93 -21.01 13.28
C ASP A 118 -10.09 -21.38 12.33
N SER A 119 -10.11 -22.62 11.89
CA SER A 119 -11.15 -23.16 11.01
C SER A 119 -12.56 -23.12 11.61
N GLU A 120 -12.69 -23.03 12.93
CA GLU A 120 -13.97 -22.91 13.65
C GLU A 120 -14.37 -21.44 13.86
N GLY A 121 -13.55 -20.49 13.38
CA GLY A 121 -13.75 -19.06 13.52
C GLY A 121 -13.36 -18.51 14.89
N GLN A 122 -12.77 -19.33 15.76
CA GLN A 122 -12.31 -18.90 17.08
C GLN A 122 -11.02 -18.08 16.97
N LEU A 123 -10.88 -17.10 17.85
CA LEU A 123 -9.71 -16.23 17.85
C LEU A 123 -8.48 -17.05 18.29
N ARG A 124 -7.43 -17.02 17.48
CA ARG A 124 -6.14 -17.65 17.82
C ARG A 124 -5.35 -16.75 18.77
N THR A 125 -4.47 -17.36 19.55
CA THR A 125 -3.50 -16.62 20.37
C THR A 125 -2.66 -15.71 19.47
N ALA A 126 -2.56 -14.44 19.84
CA ALA A 126 -1.77 -13.45 19.13
C ALA A 126 -0.31 -13.92 18.93
N PRO A 127 0.32 -13.58 17.79
CA PRO A 127 1.72 -13.89 17.57
C PRO A 127 2.59 -13.13 18.59
N ASN A 128 3.69 -13.75 19.02
CA ASN A 128 4.63 -13.07 19.91
C ASN A 128 5.50 -12.06 19.13
N ALA A 129 6.16 -11.16 19.85
CA ALA A 129 7.01 -10.11 19.27
C ALA A 129 8.13 -10.64 18.35
N THR A 130 8.67 -11.84 18.64
CA THR A 130 9.71 -12.48 17.82
C THR A 130 9.18 -12.92 16.46
N ASP A 131 7.97 -13.46 16.42
CA ASP A 131 7.34 -13.87 15.16
C ASP A 131 6.95 -12.65 14.31
N ILE A 132 6.45 -11.59 14.94
CA ILE A 132 6.18 -10.32 14.27
C ILE A 132 7.48 -9.71 13.72
N ALA A 133 8.56 -9.73 14.51
CA ALA A 133 9.87 -9.23 14.07
C ALA A 133 10.38 -10.02 12.86
N ALA A 134 10.30 -11.35 12.90
CA ALA A 134 10.69 -12.22 11.80
C ALA A 134 9.91 -11.93 10.51
N TYR A 135 8.61 -11.60 10.61
CA TYR A 135 7.82 -11.16 9.46
C TYR A 135 8.30 -9.80 8.92
N THR A 136 8.44 -8.79 9.78
CA THR A 136 8.90 -7.45 9.34
C THR A 136 10.31 -7.47 8.75
N ASP A 137 11.18 -8.38 9.23
CA ASP A 137 12.56 -8.52 8.77
C ASP A 137 12.67 -8.99 7.32
N ILE A 138 11.64 -9.63 6.75
CA ILE A 138 11.61 -10.03 5.34
C ILE A 138 11.88 -8.85 4.42
N PHE A 139 11.31 -7.69 4.76
CA PHE A 139 11.25 -6.52 3.89
C PHE A 139 12.39 -5.52 4.15
N ARG A 140 13.28 -5.78 5.11
CA ARG A 140 14.40 -4.89 5.40
C ARG A 140 15.32 -4.75 4.20
N PRO A 141 15.92 -3.57 3.99
CA PRO A 141 16.88 -3.37 2.89
C PRO A 141 18.14 -4.26 3.03
N THR A 142 18.41 -4.80 4.23
CA THR A 142 19.51 -5.72 4.52
C THR A 142 19.16 -7.19 4.34
N SER A 143 17.91 -7.51 4.01
CA SER A 143 17.40 -8.86 3.86
C SER A 143 17.45 -9.33 2.40
N ASN A 144 17.36 -10.64 2.23
CA ASN A 144 17.10 -11.24 0.92
C ASN A 144 15.78 -12.00 1.07
N THR A 145 14.76 -11.60 0.33
CA THR A 145 13.37 -12.06 0.54
C THR A 145 13.24 -13.57 0.43
N SER A 146 13.82 -14.19 -0.60
CA SER A 146 13.81 -15.65 -0.74
C SER A 146 14.39 -16.36 0.50
N LYS A 147 15.57 -15.94 0.98
CA LYS A 147 16.17 -16.53 2.19
C LYS A 147 15.37 -16.23 3.45
N ALA A 148 14.82 -15.03 3.57
CA ALA A 148 14.02 -14.61 4.71
C ALA A 148 12.70 -15.40 4.80
N LEU A 149 12.03 -15.63 3.68
CA LEU A 149 10.82 -16.47 3.60
C LEU A 149 11.13 -17.92 3.96
N THR A 150 12.24 -18.49 3.48
CA THR A 150 12.69 -19.83 3.89
C THR A 150 12.94 -19.90 5.39
N ALA A 151 13.62 -18.90 5.96
CA ALA A 151 13.89 -18.81 7.39
C ALA A 151 12.63 -18.55 8.23
N LEU A 152 11.63 -17.83 7.69
CA LEU A 152 10.34 -17.62 8.34
C LEU A 152 9.66 -18.98 8.56
N ALA A 153 9.63 -19.83 7.52
CA ALA A 153 9.04 -21.17 7.58
C ALA A 153 9.87 -22.15 8.43
N SER A 154 11.18 -22.24 8.21
CA SER A 154 12.03 -23.26 8.84
C SER A 154 12.13 -23.14 10.37
N ASN A 155 11.93 -21.93 10.89
CA ASN A 155 11.97 -21.64 12.32
C ASN A 155 10.57 -21.54 12.95
N ALA A 156 9.51 -21.75 12.17
CA ALA A 156 8.14 -21.76 12.68
C ALA A 156 7.85 -23.10 13.36
N LYS A 157 7.17 -23.05 14.51
CA LYS A 157 6.56 -24.26 15.09
C LYS A 157 5.31 -24.62 14.27
N LYS A 158 5.01 -25.91 14.15
CA LYS A 158 3.78 -26.39 13.49
C LYS A 158 2.55 -25.76 14.14
N GLU A 159 1.50 -25.54 13.34
CA GLU A 159 0.21 -24.98 13.77
C GLU A 159 0.28 -23.56 14.38
N THR A 160 1.38 -22.82 14.16
CA THR A 160 1.49 -21.41 14.56
C THR A 160 1.12 -20.47 13.42
N ILE A 161 0.66 -19.26 13.78
CA ILE A 161 0.37 -18.18 12.81
C ILE A 161 1.58 -17.94 11.90
N ARG A 162 2.80 -17.96 12.45
CA ARG A 162 4.02 -17.80 11.65
C ARG A 162 4.17 -18.88 10.57
N ALA A 163 3.81 -20.13 10.87
CA ALA A 163 3.87 -21.21 9.89
C ALA A 163 2.86 -20.97 8.75
N ASP A 164 1.65 -20.51 9.09
CA ASP A 164 0.59 -20.22 8.12
C ASP A 164 0.94 -19.02 7.25
N VAL A 165 1.46 -17.95 7.85
CA VAL A 165 1.98 -16.78 7.12
C VAL A 165 3.13 -17.17 6.20
N ALA A 166 4.10 -17.96 6.69
CA ALA A 166 5.23 -18.37 5.86
C ALA A 166 4.78 -19.22 4.67
N LYS A 167 3.84 -20.15 4.88
CA LYS A 167 3.24 -20.97 3.82
C LYS A 167 2.51 -20.10 2.80
N HIS A 168 1.71 -19.15 3.25
CA HIS A 168 0.95 -18.23 2.39
C HIS A 168 1.87 -17.34 1.55
N LEU A 169 2.87 -16.71 2.17
CA LEU A 169 3.80 -15.84 1.44
C LEU A 169 4.67 -16.65 0.46
N GLN A 170 5.09 -17.86 0.82
CA GLN A 170 5.87 -18.72 -0.09
C GLN A 170 5.07 -19.21 -1.29
N SER A 171 3.78 -19.47 -1.16
CA SER A 171 2.95 -19.92 -2.28
C SER A 171 2.69 -18.82 -3.32
N LEU A 172 2.74 -17.56 -2.90
CA LEU A 172 2.53 -16.38 -3.75
C LEU A 172 3.83 -15.73 -4.25
N TYR A 173 4.96 -16.03 -3.61
CA TYR A 173 6.25 -15.49 -4.00
C TYR A 173 6.73 -16.07 -5.34
N ALA A 174 6.78 -15.21 -6.36
CA ALA A 174 7.31 -15.53 -7.68
C ALA A 174 8.49 -14.59 -7.99
N PRO A 175 9.73 -14.93 -7.58
CA PRO A 175 10.90 -14.12 -7.89
C PRO A 175 11.14 -14.07 -9.41
N PRO A 176 11.89 -13.06 -9.90
CA PRO A 176 12.20 -13.00 -11.33
C PRO A 176 13.03 -14.20 -11.78
N ASP A 177 12.82 -14.61 -13.03
CA ASP A 177 13.65 -15.63 -13.67
C ASP A 177 15.14 -15.20 -13.65
N PRO A 178 16.07 -16.09 -13.23
CA PRO A 178 17.50 -15.76 -13.20
C PRO A 178 18.08 -15.25 -14.52
N SER A 179 17.51 -15.64 -15.67
CA SER A 179 17.93 -15.19 -17.00
C SER A 179 17.71 -13.69 -17.22
N LEU A 180 16.78 -13.06 -16.50
CA LEU A 180 16.52 -11.63 -16.56
C LEU A 180 17.60 -10.80 -15.86
N LYS A 181 18.47 -11.45 -15.07
CA LYS A 181 19.59 -10.83 -14.35
C LYS A 181 19.16 -9.65 -13.46
N LEU A 182 17.95 -9.69 -12.92
CA LEU A 182 17.46 -8.72 -11.94
C LEU A 182 18.03 -9.08 -10.56
N VAL A 183 18.88 -8.20 -10.01
CA VAL A 183 19.63 -8.45 -8.78
C VAL A 183 19.40 -7.32 -7.78
N VAL A 184 18.91 -7.65 -6.59
CA VAL A 184 18.72 -6.70 -5.50
C VAL A 184 19.89 -6.80 -4.53
N ASN A 185 20.71 -5.76 -4.50
CA ASN A 185 21.83 -5.64 -3.56
C ASN A 185 21.34 -5.08 -2.24
N LYS A 186 21.71 -5.73 -1.13
CA LYS A 186 21.39 -5.26 0.22
C LYS A 186 21.90 -3.84 0.46
N SER A 187 21.12 -3.03 1.18
CA SER A 187 21.51 -1.68 1.60
C SER A 187 21.40 -1.53 3.11
N LYS A 188 22.43 -0.91 3.71
CA LYS A 188 22.43 -0.48 5.11
C LYS A 188 22.10 1.01 5.27
N THR A 189 22.00 1.74 4.16
CA THR A 189 21.87 3.20 4.15
C THR A 189 20.54 3.65 3.56
N HIS A 190 19.69 2.73 3.11
CA HIS A 190 18.36 3.07 2.63
C HIS A 190 17.48 3.52 3.80
N VAL A 191 16.96 4.74 3.70
CA VAL A 191 16.08 5.35 4.69
C VAL A 191 14.64 5.26 4.19
N ASN A 192 13.73 4.73 5.02
CA ASN A 192 12.32 4.62 4.68
C ASN A 192 11.44 4.78 5.94
N PRO A 193 11.02 6.00 6.26
CA PRO A 193 10.22 6.30 7.45
C PRO A 193 8.89 5.53 7.48
N SER A 194 8.21 5.40 6.34
CA SER A 194 6.98 4.62 6.24
C SER A 194 7.20 3.15 6.63
N PHE A 195 8.33 2.57 6.23
CA PHE A 195 8.68 1.20 6.59
C PHE A 195 8.88 1.02 8.10
N ASP A 196 9.62 1.93 8.73
CA ASP A 196 9.90 1.88 10.17
C ASP A 196 8.61 2.05 11.01
N VAL A 197 7.74 2.98 10.61
CA VAL A 197 6.42 3.17 11.25
C VAL A 197 5.51 1.98 11.01
N TRP A 198 5.52 1.40 9.80
CA TRP A 198 4.78 0.16 9.50
C TRP A 198 5.25 -1.00 10.38
N ALA A 199 6.56 -1.21 10.50
CA ALA A 199 7.12 -2.28 11.31
C ALA A 199 6.77 -2.11 12.79
N TRP A 200 6.83 -0.89 13.32
CA TRP A 200 6.31 -0.57 14.65
C TRP A 200 4.81 -0.89 14.77
N SER A 201 4.01 -0.50 13.77
CA SER A 201 2.56 -0.72 13.82
C SER A 201 2.20 -2.20 13.89
N ASN A 202 2.98 -3.07 13.24
CA ASN A 202 2.79 -4.51 13.32
C ASN A 202 3.05 -5.05 14.73
N GLN A 203 4.09 -4.56 15.39
CA GLN A 203 4.39 -4.92 16.79
C GLN A 203 3.27 -4.44 17.72
N ASN A 204 2.81 -3.21 17.54
CA ASN A 204 1.76 -2.63 18.36
C ASN A 204 0.40 -3.32 18.18
N LEU A 205 0.08 -3.71 16.94
CA LEU A 205 -1.19 -4.33 16.57
C LEU A 205 -1.17 -5.87 16.60
N GLU A 206 -0.08 -6.50 17.06
CA GLU A 206 0.05 -7.96 17.12
C GLU A 206 -0.15 -8.64 15.75
N TRP A 207 0.35 -8.01 14.68
CA TRP A 207 0.23 -8.49 13.31
C TRP A 207 1.54 -9.10 12.81
N ALA A 208 1.55 -10.40 12.53
CA ALA A 208 2.70 -11.13 12.02
C ALA A 208 2.63 -11.43 10.51
N GLY A 209 1.74 -10.74 9.79
CA GLY A 209 1.57 -10.88 8.34
C GLY A 209 0.32 -11.67 7.92
N PRO A 210 0.04 -11.70 6.61
CA PRO A 210 -1.16 -12.32 6.06
C PRO A 210 -1.04 -13.84 6.00
N GLU A 211 -2.12 -14.53 6.37
CA GLU A 211 -2.40 -15.93 6.06
C GLU A 211 -3.56 -16.05 5.05
N GLU A 212 -3.84 -17.25 4.56
CA GLU A 212 -4.92 -17.53 3.60
C GLU A 212 -6.28 -16.93 4.01
N SER A 213 -6.60 -16.96 5.32
CA SER A 213 -7.86 -16.46 5.87
C SER A 213 -7.99 -14.92 5.83
N THR A 214 -6.89 -14.19 5.63
CA THR A 214 -6.82 -12.71 5.68
C THR A 214 -7.79 -12.06 4.69
N VAL A 215 -8.09 -12.72 3.56
CA VAL A 215 -9.06 -12.26 2.55
C VAL A 215 -10.46 -11.99 3.14
N ASN A 216 -10.79 -12.64 4.26
CA ASN A 216 -12.07 -12.53 4.95
C ASN A 216 -12.14 -11.34 5.91
N ILE A 217 -11.02 -10.69 6.22
CA ILE A 217 -10.99 -9.57 7.16
C ILE A 217 -11.42 -8.29 6.43
N LYS A 218 -12.60 -7.77 6.81
CA LYS A 218 -13.21 -6.58 6.19
C LYS A 218 -12.97 -5.27 6.94
N ILE A 219 -12.33 -5.35 8.11
CA ILE A 219 -12.00 -4.19 8.93
C ILE A 219 -10.50 -3.93 8.92
N SER A 220 -10.13 -2.69 9.19
CA SER A 220 -8.74 -2.30 9.41
C SER A 220 -8.62 -1.53 10.73
N HIS A 221 -7.44 -1.51 11.31
CA HIS A 221 -7.21 -0.74 12.52
C HIS A 221 -7.33 0.77 12.26
N ALA A 222 -7.74 1.52 13.29
CA ALA A 222 -8.02 2.96 13.21
C ALA A 222 -6.79 3.84 12.88
N ILE A 223 -5.58 3.28 12.90
CA ILE A 223 -4.36 4.00 12.47
C ILE A 223 -4.22 4.06 10.95
N LEU A 224 -4.89 3.15 10.21
CA LEU A 224 -4.68 3.00 8.78
C LEU A 224 -5.01 4.28 7.99
N PRO A 225 -6.14 4.97 8.23
CA PRO A 225 -6.41 6.23 7.54
C PRO A 225 -5.33 7.29 7.81
N VAL A 226 -4.79 7.34 9.03
CA VAL A 226 -3.70 8.27 9.36
C VAL A 226 -2.45 7.96 8.54
N LEU A 227 -2.06 6.69 8.47
CA LEU A 227 -0.89 6.27 7.71
C LEU A 227 -1.08 6.47 6.19
N TYR A 228 -2.28 6.22 5.66
CA TYR A 228 -2.60 6.48 4.26
C TYR A 228 -2.42 7.96 3.91
N HIS A 229 -3.01 8.87 4.69
CA HIS A 229 -2.89 10.31 4.44
C HIS A 229 -1.45 10.83 4.50
N HIS A 230 -0.58 10.18 5.28
CA HIS A 230 0.79 10.63 5.49
C HIS A 230 1.82 9.92 4.62
N PHE A 231 1.64 8.64 4.27
CA PHE A 231 2.64 7.82 3.57
C PHE A 231 2.09 7.07 2.34
N GLY A 232 0.81 7.20 2.02
CA GLY A 232 0.15 6.49 0.93
C GLY A 232 -0.37 5.10 1.34
N CYS A 233 -1.05 4.42 0.42
CA CYS A 233 -1.85 3.22 0.73
C CYS A 233 -1.04 1.94 0.96
N VAL A 234 0.18 1.88 0.45
CA VAL A 234 1.08 0.73 0.57
C VAL A 234 2.51 1.21 0.74
N THR A 235 3.24 0.60 1.66
CA THR A 235 4.63 0.98 1.95
C THR A 235 5.56 0.39 0.89
N PRO A 236 6.35 1.19 0.16
CA PRO A 236 7.35 0.67 -0.76
C PRO A 236 8.45 -0.06 0.03
N SER A 237 8.80 -1.28 -0.36
CA SER A 237 10.00 -1.95 0.14
C SER A 237 11.23 -1.56 -0.68
N TYR A 238 12.41 -1.68 -0.09
CA TYR A 238 13.66 -1.46 -0.81
C TYR A 238 13.82 -2.40 -2.01
N GLU A 239 13.40 -3.66 -1.85
CA GLU A 239 13.40 -4.65 -2.93
C GLU A 239 12.49 -4.22 -4.09
N ALA A 240 11.29 -3.73 -3.79
CA ALA A 240 10.36 -3.24 -4.80
C ALA A 240 10.92 -2.05 -5.58
N LEU A 241 11.46 -1.04 -4.87
CA LEU A 241 12.09 0.11 -5.52
C LEU A 241 13.28 -0.31 -6.40
N SER A 242 14.08 -1.29 -5.96
CA SER A 242 15.20 -1.83 -6.73
C SER A 242 14.75 -2.56 -7.99
N TYR A 243 13.69 -3.36 -7.93
CA TYR A 243 13.15 -4.00 -9.13
C TYR A 243 12.57 -2.98 -10.10
N ILE A 244 11.79 -2.01 -9.62
CA ILE A 244 11.25 -0.91 -10.46
C ILE A 244 12.38 -0.19 -11.18
N GLN A 245 13.45 0.18 -10.47
CA GLN A 245 14.62 0.83 -11.06
C GLN A 245 15.22 0.00 -12.21
N GLN A 246 15.41 -1.31 -11.98
CA GLN A 246 16.05 -2.20 -12.95
C GLN A 246 15.17 -2.44 -14.18
N VAL A 247 13.86 -2.66 -14.01
CA VAL A 247 12.97 -2.87 -15.15
C VAL A 247 12.67 -1.57 -15.90
N ALA A 248 12.74 -0.41 -15.23
CA ALA A 248 12.63 0.88 -15.91
C ALA A 248 13.73 1.07 -16.96
N ARG A 249 14.95 0.54 -16.74
CA ARG A 249 16.08 0.63 -17.69
C ARG A 249 16.33 2.07 -18.18
N GLY A 250 16.14 3.06 -17.29
CA GLY A 250 16.28 4.49 -17.60
C GLY A 250 15.06 5.15 -18.28
N ARG A 251 14.02 4.39 -18.60
CA ARG A 251 12.72 4.91 -19.06
C ARG A 251 12.02 5.67 -17.93
N THR A 252 11.11 6.55 -18.33
CA THR A 252 10.28 7.31 -17.37
C THR A 252 9.27 6.40 -16.70
N ILE A 253 9.20 6.43 -15.38
CA ILE A 253 8.16 5.76 -14.61
C ILE A 253 6.93 6.67 -14.59
N LEU A 254 5.80 6.14 -15.01
CA LEU A 254 4.51 6.84 -15.08
C LEU A 254 3.67 6.39 -13.88
N ASP A 255 3.76 7.12 -12.77
CA ASP A 255 2.98 6.87 -11.55
C ASP A 255 1.57 7.46 -11.73
N VAL A 256 0.64 6.65 -12.23
CA VAL A 256 -0.72 7.08 -12.60
C VAL A 256 -1.70 6.68 -11.50
N GLY A 257 -2.41 7.66 -10.95
CA GLY A 257 -3.11 7.53 -9.67
C GLY A 257 -2.16 7.69 -8.47
N SER A 258 -1.17 8.58 -8.59
CA SER A 258 -0.06 8.73 -7.64
C SER A 258 -0.47 9.14 -6.22
N GLY A 259 -1.72 9.56 -6.01
CA GLY A 259 -2.26 9.97 -4.72
C GLY A 259 -1.46 11.12 -4.11
N ASN A 260 -0.85 10.89 -2.94
CA ASN A 260 -0.01 11.88 -2.29
C ASN A 260 1.42 11.98 -2.82
N GLY A 261 1.80 11.14 -3.78
CA GLY A 261 3.13 11.12 -4.40
C GLY A 261 4.24 10.52 -3.55
N TYR A 262 3.95 9.80 -2.45
CA TYR A 262 5.00 9.18 -1.62
C TYR A 262 5.86 8.18 -2.41
N TRP A 263 5.24 7.36 -3.28
CA TRP A 263 5.97 6.42 -4.14
C TRP A 263 6.86 7.14 -5.14
N ALA A 264 6.33 8.15 -5.83
CA ALA A 264 7.13 9.00 -6.71
C ALA A 264 8.32 9.65 -6.00
N TYR A 265 8.10 10.17 -4.79
CA TYR A 265 9.16 10.74 -3.96
C TYR A 265 10.23 9.69 -3.60
N MET A 266 9.82 8.51 -3.13
CA MET A 266 10.72 7.41 -2.79
C MET A 266 11.54 6.92 -3.99
N LEU A 267 10.93 6.81 -5.17
CA LEU A 267 11.62 6.44 -6.41
C LEU A 267 12.65 7.49 -6.84
N ARG A 268 12.29 8.78 -6.79
CA ARG A 268 13.21 9.89 -7.13
C ARG A 268 14.43 9.94 -6.20
N ARG A 269 14.26 9.53 -4.94
CA ARG A 269 15.34 9.45 -3.93
C ARG A 269 16.14 8.15 -3.94
N PHE A 270 15.68 7.13 -4.65
CA PHE A 270 16.27 5.81 -4.57
C PHE A 270 17.73 5.80 -5.04
N GLU A 271 18.05 6.58 -6.08
CA GLU A 271 19.40 6.74 -6.61
C GLU A 271 20.01 8.09 -6.23
N ASN A 272 21.05 8.06 -5.39
CA ASN A 272 21.80 9.25 -5.00
C ASN A 272 22.72 9.78 -6.10
N ASN A 273 23.00 9.00 -7.15
CA ASN A 273 23.79 9.44 -8.28
C ASN A 273 22.88 10.18 -9.29
N PRO A 274 23.06 11.49 -9.53
CA PRO A 274 22.22 12.25 -10.44
C PRO A 274 22.15 11.68 -11.86
N LYS A 275 23.21 10.98 -12.32
CA LYS A 275 23.24 10.33 -13.64
C LYS A 275 22.38 9.07 -13.73
N LYS A 276 22.02 8.49 -12.58
CA LYS A 276 21.15 7.31 -12.46
C LYS A 276 19.80 7.64 -11.84
N ALA A 277 19.52 8.93 -11.62
CA ALA A 277 18.27 9.38 -11.02
C ALA A 277 17.09 8.86 -11.85
N LEU A 278 16.10 8.31 -11.14
CA LEU A 278 14.89 7.81 -11.77
C LEU A 278 14.01 8.98 -12.20
N LYS A 279 13.57 8.94 -13.45
CA LYS A 279 12.57 9.89 -13.98
C LYS A 279 11.20 9.36 -13.61
N VAL A 280 10.45 10.14 -12.84
CA VAL A 280 9.09 9.79 -12.43
C VAL A 280 8.14 10.92 -12.77
N VAL A 281 7.11 10.62 -13.53
CA VAL A 281 5.98 11.51 -13.81
C VAL A 281 4.80 11.02 -12.98
N ALA A 282 4.31 11.87 -12.09
CA ALA A 282 3.17 11.60 -11.24
C ALA A 282 1.91 12.24 -11.83
N VAL A 283 0.86 11.45 -11.99
CA VAL A 283 -0.44 11.89 -12.51
C VAL A 283 -1.52 11.49 -11.51
N ASP A 284 -2.39 12.42 -11.14
CA ASP A 284 -3.53 12.16 -10.27
C ASP A 284 -4.66 13.14 -10.56
N ASN A 285 -5.91 12.75 -10.32
CA ASN A 285 -7.08 13.59 -10.58
C ASN A 285 -7.58 14.36 -9.35
N GLY A 286 -6.98 14.14 -8.18
CA GLY A 286 -7.31 14.83 -6.94
C GLY A 286 -8.62 14.38 -6.28
N LEU A 287 -9.21 13.25 -6.71
CA LEU A 287 -10.44 12.74 -6.10
C LEU A 287 -10.24 12.32 -4.64
N SER A 288 -9.06 11.76 -4.32
CA SER A 288 -8.72 11.38 -2.95
C SER A 288 -8.11 12.57 -2.20
N GLU A 289 -8.64 12.82 -1.01
CA GLU A 289 -8.11 13.84 -0.11
C GLU A 289 -6.90 13.29 0.65
N TRP A 290 -5.76 13.96 0.56
CA TRP A 290 -4.53 13.59 1.26
C TRP A 290 -4.09 14.70 2.18
N ARG A 291 -3.72 14.34 3.41
CA ARG A 291 -3.25 15.33 4.38
C ARG A 291 -1.82 15.80 4.06
N THR A 292 -0.97 14.88 3.65
CA THR A 292 0.41 15.18 3.23
C THR A 292 0.52 14.96 1.74
N ILE A 293 1.21 15.87 1.05
CA ILE A 293 1.61 15.80 -0.35
C ILE A 293 3.13 15.85 -0.39
N TRP A 294 3.76 14.85 -1.01
CA TRP A 294 5.22 14.64 -0.97
C TRP A 294 5.98 15.28 -2.12
N ILE A 295 5.29 15.58 -3.22
CA ILE A 295 5.86 16.19 -4.42
C ILE A 295 4.99 17.38 -4.84
N ASP A 296 5.61 18.38 -5.47
CA ASP A 296 4.94 19.63 -5.86
C ASP A 296 4.52 19.68 -7.33
N ASP A 297 4.92 18.67 -8.11
CA ASP A 297 4.83 18.62 -9.56
C ASP A 297 3.84 17.55 -10.07
N THR A 298 2.92 17.06 -9.22
CA THR A 298 1.84 16.16 -9.67
C THR A 298 1.01 16.82 -10.77
N ILE A 299 0.92 16.14 -11.91
CA ILE A 299 0.05 16.53 -13.02
C ILE A 299 -1.38 16.22 -12.63
N GLU A 300 -2.18 17.27 -12.49
CA GLU A 300 -3.60 17.17 -12.15
C GLU A 300 -4.40 16.83 -13.40
N ALA A 301 -4.65 15.54 -13.62
CA ALA A 301 -5.35 15.03 -14.78
C ALA A 301 -6.01 13.68 -14.49
N ASP A 302 -7.08 13.38 -15.23
CA ASP A 302 -7.59 12.02 -15.35
C ASP A 302 -6.53 11.13 -16.04
N GLY A 303 -6.13 10.04 -15.38
CA GLY A 303 -5.04 9.18 -15.86
C GLY A 303 -5.29 8.59 -17.25
N TYR A 304 -6.54 8.20 -17.54
CA TYR A 304 -6.91 7.64 -18.84
C TYR A 304 -6.72 8.68 -19.95
N LYS A 305 -7.30 9.87 -19.75
CA LYS A 305 -7.18 10.98 -20.70
C LYS A 305 -5.73 11.42 -20.85
N TRP A 306 -4.97 11.47 -19.76
CA TRP A 306 -3.56 11.82 -19.80
C TRP A 306 -2.76 10.81 -20.64
N LEU A 307 -2.96 9.51 -20.45
CA LEU A 307 -2.32 8.49 -21.28
C LEU A 307 -2.68 8.66 -22.76
N GLN A 308 -3.95 8.86 -23.10
CA GLN A 308 -4.37 9.09 -24.49
C GLN A 308 -3.70 10.31 -25.13
N GLN A 309 -3.57 11.41 -24.39
CA GLN A 309 -2.92 12.64 -24.85
C GLN A 309 -1.40 12.50 -24.97
N ASN A 310 -0.80 11.51 -24.31
CA ASN A 310 0.64 11.28 -24.26
C ASN A 310 1.03 9.96 -24.96
N GLN A 311 0.35 9.62 -26.07
CA GLN A 311 0.66 8.44 -26.91
C GLN A 311 0.65 7.13 -26.12
N GLY A 312 -0.32 7.02 -25.20
CA GLY A 312 -0.45 5.93 -24.24
C GLY A 312 0.74 5.73 -23.32
N GLY A 313 1.68 6.69 -23.22
CA GLY A 313 2.86 6.56 -22.37
C GLY A 313 3.87 5.51 -22.86
N LYS A 314 3.87 5.15 -24.15
CA LYS A 314 4.63 4.02 -24.73
C LYS A 314 6.14 3.99 -24.42
N ASP A 315 6.77 5.14 -24.20
CA ASP A 315 8.21 5.25 -23.91
C ASP A 315 8.55 5.06 -22.41
N GLY A 316 7.51 4.91 -21.57
CA GLY A 316 7.63 4.79 -20.13
C GLY A 316 7.49 3.37 -19.61
N VAL A 317 7.34 3.30 -18.29
CA VAL A 317 6.86 2.12 -17.55
C VAL A 317 5.64 2.56 -16.75
N LEU A 318 4.49 1.91 -16.96
CA LEU A 318 3.29 2.21 -16.22
C LEU A 318 3.41 1.68 -14.79
N LEU A 319 3.26 2.56 -13.80
CA LEU A 319 3.18 2.21 -12.39
C LEU A 319 1.78 2.54 -11.86
N LEU A 320 1.12 1.53 -11.29
CA LEU A 320 -0.18 1.63 -10.63
C LEU A 320 -0.03 1.27 -9.15
N VAL A 321 -0.04 2.26 -8.27
CA VAL A 321 0.05 2.05 -6.83
C VAL A 321 -1.35 2.08 -6.22
N TYR A 322 -1.73 0.97 -5.58
CA TYR A 322 -3.02 0.75 -4.93
C TYR A 322 -4.22 1.17 -5.81
N PRO A 323 -4.29 0.68 -7.07
CA PRO A 323 -5.29 1.17 -8.02
C PRO A 323 -6.70 0.89 -7.51
N MET A 324 -7.63 1.81 -7.76
CA MET A 324 -9.00 1.67 -7.26
C MET A 324 -9.79 0.61 -8.03
N VAL A 325 -10.74 -0.02 -7.33
CA VAL A 325 -11.67 -1.02 -7.90
C VAL A 325 -12.79 -0.37 -8.73
N GLY A 326 -13.11 0.89 -8.46
CA GLY A 326 -14.22 1.59 -9.09
C GLY A 326 -13.95 2.06 -10.52
N GLU A 327 -15.04 2.31 -11.25
CA GLU A 327 -15.06 2.99 -12.55
C GLU A 327 -14.18 2.37 -13.65
N ASP A 328 -13.89 1.07 -13.54
CA ASP A 328 -12.98 0.35 -14.43
C ASP A 328 -11.58 0.99 -14.51
N PHE A 329 -11.16 1.75 -13.49
CA PHE A 329 -9.93 2.55 -13.49
C PHE A 329 -8.72 1.73 -13.96
N THR A 330 -8.47 0.60 -13.31
CA THR A 330 -7.32 -0.27 -13.59
C THR A 330 -7.32 -0.79 -15.02
N SER A 331 -8.45 -1.31 -15.48
CA SER A 331 -8.54 -1.87 -16.84
C SER A 331 -8.41 -0.78 -17.91
N LYS A 332 -8.95 0.42 -17.67
CA LYS A 332 -8.81 1.58 -18.56
C LYS A 332 -7.35 2.03 -18.68
N MET A 333 -6.62 2.11 -17.57
CA MET A 333 -5.19 2.49 -17.59
C MET A 333 -4.37 1.47 -18.38
N ILE A 334 -4.53 0.18 -18.05
CA ILE A 334 -3.79 -0.90 -18.71
C ILE A 334 -4.10 -0.90 -20.20
N LYS A 335 -5.38 -0.91 -20.59
CA LYS A 335 -5.78 -0.93 -22.00
C LYS A 335 -5.23 0.28 -22.76
N ALA A 336 -5.31 1.49 -22.19
CA ALA A 336 -4.74 2.70 -22.83
C ALA A 336 -3.23 2.62 -23.04
N TYR A 337 -2.50 1.98 -22.12
CA TYR A 337 -1.06 1.81 -22.20
C TYR A 337 -0.62 0.69 -23.16
N THR A 338 -1.47 -0.31 -23.36
CA THR A 338 -1.16 -1.50 -24.17
C THR A 338 -1.79 -1.52 -25.57
N ASP A 339 -2.68 -0.58 -25.88
CA ASP A 339 -3.41 -0.53 -27.16
C ASP A 339 -2.45 -0.31 -28.33
N VAL A 340 -2.19 -1.37 -29.11
CA VAL A 340 -1.24 -1.37 -30.23
C VAL A 340 -1.49 -0.30 -31.30
N LEU A 341 -2.69 0.28 -31.38
CA LEU A 341 -2.98 1.35 -32.34
C LEU A 341 -2.49 2.72 -31.85
N VAL A 342 -2.29 2.88 -30.54
CA VAL A 342 -2.01 4.16 -29.87
C VAL A 342 -0.73 4.10 -29.02
N ALA A 343 -0.41 2.93 -28.48
CA ALA A 343 0.55 2.68 -27.42
C ALA A 343 1.21 1.29 -27.59
N GLU A 344 2.54 1.27 -27.55
CA GLU A 344 3.31 0.02 -27.53
C GLU A 344 4.03 -0.14 -26.19
N GLY A 345 3.31 0.09 -25.10
CA GLY A 345 3.84 -0.13 -23.75
C GLY A 345 4.38 -1.55 -23.59
N THR A 346 5.44 -1.69 -22.79
CA THR A 346 6.16 -2.98 -22.67
C THR A 346 6.31 -3.49 -21.24
N THR A 347 6.14 -2.62 -20.24
CA THR A 347 6.28 -2.97 -18.83
C THR A 347 5.17 -2.30 -18.02
N ILE A 348 4.44 -3.09 -17.22
CA ILE A 348 3.44 -2.64 -16.27
C ILE A 348 3.88 -3.09 -14.88
N ILE A 349 3.77 -2.19 -13.91
CA ILE A 349 4.06 -2.44 -12.51
C ILE A 349 2.81 -2.10 -11.71
N ALA A 350 2.40 -3.01 -10.82
CA ALA A 350 1.30 -2.76 -9.91
C ALA A 350 1.70 -3.11 -8.48
N ALA A 351 1.43 -2.21 -7.55
CA ALA A 351 1.56 -2.45 -6.12
C ALA A 351 0.16 -2.47 -5.50
N GLY A 352 -0.29 -3.59 -4.97
CA GLY A 352 -1.66 -3.71 -4.46
C GLY A 352 -1.95 -5.10 -3.88
N SER A 353 -3.22 -5.37 -3.62
CA SER A 353 -3.62 -6.58 -2.91
C SER A 353 -3.33 -7.83 -3.75
N GLN A 354 -2.74 -8.83 -3.13
CA GLN A 354 -2.45 -10.14 -3.74
C GLN A 354 -3.45 -11.23 -3.38
N ASN A 355 -4.56 -10.85 -2.75
CA ASN A 355 -5.71 -11.71 -2.56
C ASN A 355 -7.00 -11.03 -3.06
N ALA A 356 -8.06 -11.81 -3.22
CA ALA A 356 -9.33 -11.35 -3.80
C ALA A 356 -10.24 -10.64 -2.78
N ASN A 357 -9.67 -9.83 -1.88
CA ASN A 357 -10.44 -9.12 -0.86
C ASN A 357 -11.30 -7.97 -1.41
N GLY A 358 -11.00 -7.51 -2.64
CA GLY A 358 -11.68 -6.43 -3.34
C GLY A 358 -11.24 -5.02 -2.93
N TYR A 359 -10.06 -4.83 -2.33
CA TYR A 359 -9.56 -3.50 -1.95
C TYR A 359 -8.86 -2.75 -3.10
N THR A 360 -8.22 -3.46 -4.02
CA THR A 360 -7.45 -2.84 -5.12
C THR A 360 -7.70 -3.53 -6.44
N ALA A 361 -7.46 -2.81 -7.53
CA ALA A 361 -7.51 -3.23 -8.92
C ALA A 361 -8.91 -3.67 -9.39
N PHE A 362 -9.42 -4.77 -8.85
CA PHE A 362 -10.67 -5.40 -9.24
C PHE A 362 -11.42 -5.93 -8.01
N ALA A 363 -12.76 -5.98 -8.10
CA ALA A 363 -13.61 -6.29 -6.94
C ALA A 363 -13.54 -7.76 -6.52
N ASN A 364 -13.40 -8.66 -7.50
CA ASN A 364 -13.61 -10.09 -7.31
C ASN A 364 -12.44 -10.95 -7.78
N GLU A 365 -11.32 -10.36 -8.21
CA GLU A 365 -10.14 -11.07 -8.66
C GLU A 365 -8.88 -10.24 -8.39
N THR A 366 -7.71 -10.89 -8.40
CA THR A 366 -6.42 -10.24 -8.30
C THR A 366 -5.97 -9.69 -9.65
N ILE A 367 -5.06 -8.70 -9.65
CA ILE A 367 -4.56 -8.12 -10.90
C ILE A 367 -3.84 -9.14 -11.78
N ASP A 368 -3.14 -10.11 -11.20
CA ASP A 368 -2.45 -11.14 -11.97
C ASP A 368 -3.41 -12.14 -12.62
N ALA A 369 -4.50 -12.50 -11.95
CA ALA A 369 -5.57 -13.31 -12.54
C ALA A 369 -6.24 -12.57 -13.70
N TRP A 370 -6.52 -11.28 -13.53
CA TRP A 370 -7.09 -10.45 -14.60
C TRP A 370 -6.12 -10.32 -15.78
N MET A 371 -4.84 -10.02 -15.55
CA MET A 371 -3.82 -9.90 -16.58
C MET A 371 -3.66 -11.20 -17.38
N ALA A 372 -3.61 -12.36 -16.72
CA ALA A 372 -3.49 -13.65 -17.40
C ALA A 372 -4.69 -13.96 -18.32
N ARG A 373 -5.88 -13.49 -17.94
CA ARG A 373 -7.12 -13.73 -18.69
C ARG A 373 -7.32 -12.73 -19.84
N GLU A 374 -7.05 -11.46 -19.59
CA GLU A 374 -7.37 -10.37 -20.52
C GLU A 374 -6.19 -9.96 -21.41
N MET A 375 -4.95 -10.24 -20.99
CA MET A 375 -3.73 -9.79 -21.66
C MET A 375 -2.80 -10.98 -21.98
N PRO A 376 -3.19 -11.93 -22.86
CA PRO A 376 -2.43 -13.16 -23.11
C PRO A 376 -1.03 -12.94 -23.71
N SER A 377 -0.77 -11.77 -24.29
CA SER A 377 0.57 -11.35 -24.78
C SER A 377 1.43 -10.71 -23.69
N TRP A 378 1.02 -10.80 -22.43
CA TRP A 378 1.73 -10.25 -21.27
C TRP A 378 1.97 -11.35 -20.24
N GLY A 379 3.22 -11.46 -19.79
CA GLY A 379 3.65 -12.42 -18.79
C GLY A 379 3.90 -11.75 -17.45
N LYS A 380 3.54 -12.42 -16.35
CA LYS A 380 3.96 -12.02 -15.00
C LYS A 380 5.44 -12.34 -14.84
N THR A 381 6.28 -11.30 -14.86
CA THR A 381 7.73 -11.38 -14.74
C THR A 381 8.14 -11.69 -13.29
N LEU A 382 7.49 -11.06 -12.32
CA LEU A 382 7.67 -11.36 -10.90
C LEU A 382 6.46 -10.94 -10.06
N GLN A 383 6.37 -11.52 -8.87
CA GLN A 383 5.51 -11.13 -7.76
C GLN A 383 6.30 -11.25 -6.45
N ILE A 384 6.45 -10.16 -5.71
CA ILE A 384 7.08 -10.15 -4.38
C ILE A 384 6.14 -9.56 -3.34
N PRO A 385 6.14 -10.07 -2.09
CA PRO A 385 5.31 -9.50 -1.05
C PRO A 385 5.75 -8.07 -0.74
N LEU A 386 4.79 -7.23 -0.33
CA LEU A 386 5.03 -5.89 0.18
C LEU A 386 4.69 -5.82 1.68
N PRO A 387 5.28 -4.85 2.40
CA PRO A 387 4.87 -4.55 3.76
C PRO A 387 3.36 -4.26 3.80
N SER A 388 2.62 -5.13 4.48
CA SER A 388 1.15 -5.11 4.51
C SER A 388 0.69 -4.68 5.90
N PHE A 389 -0.15 -3.65 5.98
CA PHE A 389 -0.78 -3.26 7.25
C PHE A 389 -1.62 -4.41 7.82
N ALA A 390 -1.92 -4.36 9.12
CA ALA A 390 -2.80 -5.36 9.74
C ALA A 390 -4.10 -5.54 8.93
N ALA A 391 -4.46 -6.81 8.68
CA ALA A 391 -5.57 -7.23 7.83
C ALA A 391 -5.42 -6.97 6.32
N LYS A 392 -4.22 -6.61 5.84
CA LYS A 392 -3.91 -6.44 4.42
C LYS A 392 -2.93 -7.51 3.94
N ASP A 393 -2.85 -7.64 2.62
CA ASP A 393 -2.03 -8.64 1.96
C ASP A 393 -1.63 -8.09 0.58
N GLU A 394 -0.50 -7.41 0.55
CA GLU A 394 -0.06 -6.57 -0.55
C GLU A 394 1.17 -7.17 -1.23
N ALA A 395 1.30 -6.98 -2.54
CA ALA A 395 2.45 -7.38 -3.34
C ALA A 395 2.78 -6.37 -4.43
N LEU A 396 4.01 -6.46 -4.93
CA LEU A 396 4.43 -5.86 -6.18
C LEU A 396 4.33 -6.92 -7.28
N PHE A 397 3.62 -6.59 -8.34
CA PHE A 397 3.55 -7.36 -9.58
C PHE A 397 4.27 -6.59 -10.68
N ILE A 398 5.06 -7.30 -11.49
CA ILE A 398 5.63 -6.76 -12.73
C ILE A 398 5.18 -7.65 -13.88
N PHE A 399 4.65 -7.04 -14.91
CA PHE A 399 4.26 -7.68 -16.16
C PHE A 399 5.06 -7.10 -17.31
N GLU A 400 5.57 -7.96 -18.18
CA GLU A 400 6.23 -7.55 -19.42
C GLU A 400 5.55 -8.23 -20.61
N LYS A 401 5.56 -7.53 -21.75
CA LYS A 401 5.07 -8.10 -23.01
C LYS A 401 5.91 -9.33 -23.37
N THR A 402 5.25 -10.44 -23.72
CA THR A 402 5.93 -11.65 -24.18
C THR A 402 6.24 -11.53 -25.66
N ASP A 403 7.47 -11.86 -26.05
CA ASP A 403 7.82 -11.96 -27.47
C ASP A 403 7.08 -13.17 -28.06
N THR A 404 6.17 -12.93 -29.00
CA THR A 404 5.36 -13.97 -29.68
C THR A 404 6.19 -14.89 -30.61
N ASN A 405 7.51 -14.80 -30.62
CA ASN A 405 8.36 -15.49 -31.61
C ASN A 405 8.91 -16.86 -31.18
N ASN A 406 8.58 -17.39 -30.00
CA ASN A 406 9.10 -18.70 -29.55
C ASN A 406 8.15 -19.88 -29.82
N GLY A 407 7.27 -19.79 -30.82
CA GLY A 407 6.21 -20.77 -31.07
C GLY A 407 6.15 -21.39 -32.47
N GLN A 408 7.17 -21.22 -33.31
CA GLN A 408 7.32 -22.00 -34.56
C GLN A 408 8.79 -22.36 -34.77
N ALA A 409 9.16 -23.55 -34.32
CA ALA A 409 10.34 -24.29 -34.77
C ALA A 409 9.93 -25.75 -34.97
#